data_AF-A0A6A5ALZ6-F1
#
_entry.id   AF-A0A6A5ALZ6-F1
#
_cell.length_a   1.000
_cell.length_b   1.000
_cell.length_c   1.000
_cell.angle_alpha   90.00
_cell.angle_beta   90.00
_cell.angle_gamma   90.00
#
_symmetry.space_group_name_H-M   'P 1'
#
loop_
_entity.id
_entity.type
_entity.pdbx_description
1 polymer ?
#
loop_
_entity_poly.entity_id
_entity_poly.type
_entity_poly.pdbx_seq_one_letter_code
_entity_poly.pdbx_strand_id
1 'polypeptide(L)'
;MYMPVADDTWRPARASSDVAEALTSAANAQLYAPRPAASPASVDALWRLGSSLETWVLVLLDRLFSLFRQQETESSSANGDKGGDTFQIALHTQLVLHQLFVQLSPPLYKLALQRVVDFVQSSSMGLVPGKAVAGLVRAASGPELAIQKLLLPAAAAVVHPTTTPGDAHLLSHLRVVDGVVQRATGTSLVPHSALLRRVLAVATGHRNPKVVKVGCKILRHTLTRLT
;
A
#
# COMPACT_ATOMS: atom_id res chain seq x y z
N MET A 1 36.99 -2.13 -23.20
CA MET A 1 36.73 -0.72 -22.81
C MET A 1 35.99 -0.77 -21.49
N TYR A 2 36.69 -0.56 -20.38
CA TYR A 2 36.13 -0.68 -19.02
C TYR A 2 35.36 0.60 -18.71
N MET A 3 34.07 0.51 -18.41
CA MET A 3 33.27 1.66 -17.99
C MET A 3 33.48 1.85 -16.48
N PRO A 4 34.04 2.97 -16.01
CA PRO A 4 34.22 3.20 -14.59
C PRO A 4 32.84 3.38 -13.95
N VAL A 5 32.52 2.51 -13.00
CA VAL A 5 31.37 2.70 -12.11
C VAL A 5 31.75 3.84 -11.17
N ALA A 6 30.80 4.74 -10.89
CA ALA A 6 31.05 5.97 -10.17
C ALA A 6 31.91 5.76 -8.91
N ASP A 7 32.99 6.55 -8.82
CA ASP A 7 33.86 6.74 -7.65
C ASP A 7 34.96 5.69 -7.33
N ASP A 8 35.62 5.13 -8.34
CA ASP A 8 36.88 4.36 -8.16
C ASP A 8 38.06 5.19 -7.58
N THR A 9 37.88 6.50 -7.36
CA THR A 9 38.88 7.40 -6.74
C THR A 9 38.69 7.60 -5.24
N TRP A 10 37.66 7.01 -4.63
CA TRP A 10 37.49 7.04 -3.18
C TRP A 10 38.57 6.20 -2.50
N ARG A 11 39.69 6.84 -2.15
CA ARG A 11 40.64 6.23 -1.23
C ARG A 11 39.91 5.99 0.09
N PRO A 12 39.91 4.76 0.64
CA PRO A 12 39.37 4.52 1.96
C PRO A 12 40.00 5.52 2.93
N ALA A 13 39.17 6.23 3.70
CA ALA A 13 39.67 7.11 4.75
C ALA A 13 40.63 6.29 5.62
N ARG A 14 41.86 6.79 5.86
CA ARG A 14 42.81 6.13 6.76
C ARG A 14 42.10 5.88 8.09
N ALA A 15 42.16 4.64 8.58
CA ALA A 15 41.56 4.28 9.84
C ALA A 15 42.06 5.22 10.94
N SER A 16 41.14 5.75 11.75
CA SER A 16 41.44 6.74 12.78
C SER A 16 42.20 6.16 13.98
N SER A 17 42.32 4.83 14.07
CA SER A 17 43.04 4.10 15.12
C SER A 17 43.28 2.65 14.70
N ASP A 18 44.24 1.99 15.35
CA ASP A 18 44.53 0.56 15.15
C ASP A 18 43.31 -0.34 15.41
N VAL A 19 42.44 0.07 16.34
CA VAL A 19 41.18 -0.62 16.65
C VAL A 19 40.19 -0.48 15.49
N ALA A 20 40.07 0.72 14.92
CA ALA A 20 39.22 0.95 13.76
C ALA A 20 39.74 0.18 12.53
N GLU A 21 41.06 0.07 12.37
CA GLU A 21 41.67 -0.69 11.28
C GLU A 21 41.41 -2.19 11.44
N ALA A 22 41.56 -2.74 12.65
CA ALA A 22 41.25 -4.13 12.96
C ALA A 22 39.76 -4.46 12.73
N LEU A 23 38.84 -3.59 13.16
CA LEU A 23 37.40 -3.78 12.95
C LEU A 23 37.01 -3.68 11.47
N THR A 24 37.58 -2.72 10.73
CA THR A 24 37.31 -2.54 9.30
C THR A 24 37.86 -3.71 8.49
N SER A 25 39.06 -4.19 8.85
CA SER A 25 39.68 -5.37 8.25
C SER A 25 38.87 -6.63 8.51
N ALA A 26 38.41 -6.84 9.75
CA ALA A 26 37.54 -7.97 10.10
C ALA A 26 36.19 -7.92 9.38
N ALA A 27 35.56 -6.74 9.29
CA ALA A 27 34.32 -6.54 8.57
C ALA A 27 34.48 -6.78 7.06
N ASN A 28 35.55 -6.26 6.45
CA ASN A 28 35.85 -6.50 5.04
C ASN A 28 36.17 -7.97 4.78
N ALA A 29 36.92 -8.63 5.66
CA ALA A 29 37.20 -10.05 5.56
C ALA A 29 35.91 -10.90 5.61
N GLN A 30 34.91 -10.49 6.37
CA GLN A 30 33.60 -11.17 6.40
C GLN A 30 32.72 -10.83 5.20
N LEU A 31 32.68 -9.56 4.77
CA LEU A 31 31.84 -9.08 3.66
C LEU A 31 32.33 -9.61 2.30
N TYR A 32 33.64 -9.69 2.13
CA TYR A 32 34.29 -10.17 0.91
C TYR A 32 34.85 -11.60 1.06
N ALA A 33 34.54 -12.29 2.16
CA ALA A 33 34.85 -13.71 2.26
C ALA A 33 34.22 -14.43 1.06
N PRO A 34 34.97 -15.32 0.37
CA PRO A 34 34.39 -16.17 -0.65
C PRO A 34 33.26 -16.96 0.00
N ARG A 35 32.01 -16.62 -0.35
CA ARG A 35 30.85 -17.36 0.13
C ARG A 35 31.06 -18.82 -0.29
N PRO A 36 31.03 -19.79 0.64
CA PRO A 36 30.99 -21.18 0.25
C PRO A 36 29.81 -21.34 -0.71
N ALA A 37 30.03 -22.00 -1.85
CA ALA A 37 28.96 -22.30 -2.77
C ALA A 37 27.82 -22.93 -1.96
N ALA A 38 26.64 -22.30 -1.99
CA ALA A 38 25.52 -22.72 -1.17
C ALA A 38 25.33 -24.22 -1.37
N SER A 39 25.45 -25.00 -0.29
CA SER A 39 25.29 -26.45 -0.40
C SER A 39 23.88 -26.73 -0.95
N PRO A 40 23.69 -27.78 -1.78
CA PRO A 40 22.37 -28.12 -2.30
C PRO A 40 21.31 -28.20 -1.19
N ALA A 41 21.71 -28.72 -0.02
CA ALA A 41 20.87 -28.79 1.18
C ALA A 41 20.44 -27.41 1.73
N SER A 42 21.29 -26.38 1.64
CA SER A 42 20.95 -25.01 2.07
C SER A 42 19.97 -24.32 1.10
N VAL A 43 20.11 -24.59 -0.20
CA VAL A 43 19.19 -24.10 -1.23
C VAL A 43 17.83 -24.78 -1.08
N ASP A 44 17.80 -26.10 -0.89
CA ASP A 44 16.57 -26.85 -0.62
C ASP A 44 15.87 -26.39 0.66
N ALA A 45 16.62 -26.08 1.72
CA ALA A 45 16.07 -25.52 2.95
C ALA A 45 15.38 -24.17 2.70
N LEU A 46 15.99 -23.29 1.88
CA LEU A 46 15.39 -22.01 1.51
C LEU A 46 14.11 -22.17 0.69
N TRP A 47 14.08 -23.11 -0.26
CA TRP A 47 12.86 -23.38 -1.04
C TRP A 47 11.71 -23.93 -0.20
N ARG A 48 12.01 -24.74 0.84
CA ARG A 48 11.00 -25.25 1.78
C ARG A 48 10.39 -24.16 2.65
N LEU A 49 11.03 -23.01 2.82
CA LEU A 49 10.48 -21.87 3.56
C LEU A 49 9.38 -21.13 2.81
N GLY A 50 9.19 -21.38 1.51
CA GLY A 50 8.21 -20.67 0.69
C GLY A 50 6.81 -20.64 1.28
N SER A 51 6.26 -21.80 1.67
CA SER A 51 4.92 -21.89 2.27
C SER A 51 4.80 -21.18 3.62
N SER A 52 5.87 -21.21 4.42
CA SER A 52 5.93 -20.47 5.69
C SER A 52 5.97 -18.96 5.45
N LEU A 53 6.67 -18.50 4.41
CA LEU A 53 6.71 -17.09 4.01
C LEU A 53 5.33 -16.61 3.52
N GLU A 54 4.65 -17.40 2.70
CA GLU A 54 3.28 -17.06 2.24
C GLU A 54 2.32 -16.90 3.43
N THR A 55 2.38 -17.84 4.38
CA THR A 55 1.59 -17.78 5.62
C THR A 55 1.95 -16.55 6.45
N TRP A 56 3.25 -16.29 6.62
CA TRP A 56 3.74 -15.14 7.39
C TRP A 56 3.29 -13.81 6.78
N VAL A 57 3.30 -13.68 5.45
CA VAL A 57 2.82 -12.48 4.74
C VAL A 57 1.35 -12.20 5.04
N LEU A 58 0.50 -13.24 5.05
CA LEU A 58 -0.93 -13.08 5.36
C LEU A 58 -1.15 -12.71 6.84
N VAL A 59 -0.39 -13.32 7.76
CA VAL A 59 -0.43 -12.97 9.18
C VAL A 59 0.02 -11.52 9.39
N LEU A 60 1.09 -11.10 8.73
CA LEU A 60 1.56 -9.72 8.79
C LEU A 60 0.47 -8.75 8.31
N LEU A 61 -0.21 -9.07 7.21
CA LEU A 61 -1.32 -8.27 6.68
C LEU A 61 -2.45 -8.11 7.72
N ASP A 62 -2.86 -9.20 8.38
CA ASP A 62 -3.88 -9.16 9.43
C ASP A 62 -3.44 -8.31 10.64
N ARG A 63 -2.14 -8.32 10.99
CA ARG A 63 -1.58 -7.46 12.04
C ARG A 63 -1.60 -5.99 11.64
N LEU A 64 -1.27 -5.67 10.39
CA LEU A 64 -1.35 -4.30 9.87
C LEU A 64 -2.80 -3.78 9.85
N PHE A 65 -3.77 -4.63 9.52
CA PHE A 65 -5.20 -4.27 9.61
C PHE A 65 -5.63 -3.96 11.05
N SER A 66 -5.15 -4.74 12.01
CA SER A 66 -5.40 -4.51 13.44
C SER A 66 -4.82 -3.16 13.88
N LEU A 67 -3.58 -2.84 13.44
CA LEU A 67 -2.93 -1.57 13.71
C LEU A 67 -3.72 -0.38 13.13
N PHE A 68 -4.24 -0.50 11.90
CA PHE A 68 -5.10 0.54 11.33
C PHE A 68 -6.37 0.79 12.14
N ARG A 69 -7.05 -0.27 12.61
CA ARG A 69 -8.24 -0.11 13.46
C ARG A 69 -7.92 0.61 14.77
N GLN A 70 -6.78 0.29 15.38
CA GLN A 70 -6.33 0.94 16.62
C GLN A 70 -6.05 2.42 16.40
N GLN A 71 -5.35 2.77 15.31
CA GLN A 71 -5.07 4.17 14.97
C GLN A 71 -6.34 5.00 14.73
N GLU A 72 -7.34 4.44 14.04
CA GLU A 72 -8.61 5.14 13.82
C GLU A 72 -9.37 5.36 15.14
N THR A 73 -9.31 4.39 16.06
CA THR A 73 -9.94 4.48 17.39
C THR A 73 -9.28 5.55 18.26
N GLU A 74 -7.95 5.59 18.34
CA GLU A 74 -7.21 6.58 19.14
C GLU A 74 -7.32 8.00 18.59
N SER A 75 -7.41 8.16 17.26
CA SER A 75 -7.59 9.47 16.63
C SER A 75 -8.91 10.16 16.98
N SER A 76 -9.90 9.39 17.44
CA SER A 76 -11.21 9.90 17.86
C SER A 76 -11.24 10.33 19.33
N SER A 77 -10.24 9.95 20.14
CA SER A 77 -10.20 10.20 21.59
C SER A 77 -9.15 11.22 22.05
N ALA A 78 -8.21 11.62 21.19
CA ALA A 78 -7.06 12.44 21.59
C ALA A 78 -7.23 13.94 21.22
N ASN A 79 -7.50 14.77 22.23
CA ASN A 79 -7.51 16.24 22.17
C ASN A 79 -6.11 16.88 22.35
N GLY A 80 -5.02 16.22 21.97
CA GLY A 80 -3.67 16.74 22.22
C GLY A 80 -2.60 16.20 21.28
N ASP A 81 -1.94 17.11 20.57
CA ASP A 81 -0.56 17.16 20.04
C ASP A 81 0.18 15.90 19.52
N LYS A 82 -0.50 14.77 19.28
CA LYS A 82 0.10 13.52 18.77
C LYS A 82 0.11 13.40 17.23
N GLY A 83 -0.09 14.50 16.51
CA GLY A 83 -0.31 14.48 15.06
C GLY A 83 0.88 13.98 14.22
N GLY A 84 2.11 14.18 14.70
CA GLY A 84 3.35 13.84 13.98
C GLY A 84 3.57 12.33 13.85
N ASP A 85 3.56 11.61 14.98
CA ASP A 85 3.87 10.18 15.01
C ASP A 85 2.79 9.34 14.34
N THR A 86 1.51 9.66 14.55
CA THR A 86 0.40 8.96 13.88
C THR A 86 0.48 9.09 12.36
N PHE A 87 0.85 10.28 11.86
CA PHE A 87 1.04 10.49 10.43
C PHE A 87 2.23 9.69 9.88
N GLN A 88 3.37 9.70 10.59
CA GLN A 88 4.54 8.93 10.17
C GLN A 88 4.26 7.43 10.18
N ILE A 89 3.62 6.89 11.21
CA ILE A 89 3.28 5.46 11.27
C ILE A 89 2.34 5.09 10.13
N ALA A 90 1.32 5.91 9.84
CA ALA A 90 0.41 5.67 8.73
C ALA A 90 1.13 5.68 7.37
N LEU A 91 2.08 6.59 7.17
CA LEU A 91 2.89 6.67 5.94
C LEU A 91 3.81 5.44 5.80
N HIS A 92 4.55 5.07 6.83
CA HIS A 92 5.44 3.91 6.80
C HIS A 92 4.66 2.62 6.61
N THR A 93 3.49 2.49 7.24
CA THR A 93 2.60 1.33 7.05
C THR A 93 2.15 1.24 5.58
N GLN A 94 1.78 2.35 4.95
CA GLN A 94 1.43 2.38 3.53
C GLN A 94 2.60 1.99 2.62
N LEU A 95 3.83 2.41 2.94
CA LEU A 95 5.02 2.04 2.18
C LEU A 95 5.32 0.55 2.29
N VAL A 96 5.27 -0.01 3.50
CA VAL A 96 5.46 -1.45 3.74
C VAL A 96 4.41 -2.26 3.00
N LEU A 97 3.14 -1.85 3.06
CA LEU A 97 2.05 -2.51 2.31
C LEU A 97 2.29 -2.45 0.82
N HIS A 98 2.67 -1.29 0.29
CA HIS A 98 2.94 -1.16 -1.13
C HIS A 98 4.06 -2.09 -1.58
N GLN A 99 5.17 -2.13 -0.84
CA GLN A 99 6.29 -3.01 -1.15
C GLN A 99 5.89 -4.48 -1.05
N LEU A 100 5.11 -4.84 -0.03
CA LEU A 100 4.60 -6.20 0.14
C LEU A 100 3.75 -6.61 -1.07
N PHE A 101 2.76 -5.79 -1.47
CA PHE A 101 1.85 -6.10 -2.58
C PHE A 101 2.55 -6.19 -3.95
N VAL A 102 3.60 -5.39 -4.18
CA VAL A 102 4.39 -5.44 -5.43
C VAL A 102 5.20 -6.74 -5.53
N GLN A 103 5.61 -7.32 -4.40
CA GLN A 103 6.45 -8.52 -4.35
C GLN A 103 5.64 -9.83 -4.24
N LEU A 104 4.31 -9.77 -4.22
CA LEU A 104 3.49 -10.97 -4.12
C LEU A 104 3.47 -11.75 -5.43
N SER A 105 3.56 -13.07 -5.32
CA SER A 105 3.22 -13.98 -6.42
C SER A 105 1.73 -13.83 -6.78
N PRO A 106 1.31 -14.07 -8.04
CA PRO A 106 -0.10 -13.95 -8.44
C PRO A 106 -1.10 -14.75 -7.58
N PRO A 107 -0.81 -16.00 -7.15
CA PRO A 107 -1.69 -16.74 -6.24
C PRO A 107 -1.83 -16.07 -4.87
N LEU A 108 -0.71 -15.65 -4.28
CA LEU A 108 -0.70 -14.99 -2.97
C LEU A 108 -1.37 -13.62 -3.02
N TYR A 109 -1.21 -12.88 -4.12
CA TYR A 109 -1.91 -11.63 -4.35
C TYR A 109 -3.43 -11.79 -4.29
N LYS A 110 -3.99 -12.85 -4.89
CA LYS A 110 -5.44 -13.10 -4.86
C LYS A 110 -5.95 -13.29 -3.42
N LEU A 111 -5.21 -14.04 -2.61
CA LEU A 111 -5.53 -14.26 -1.20
C LEU A 111 -5.42 -12.97 -0.39
N ALA A 112 -4.31 -12.23 -0.55
CA ALA A 112 -4.08 -10.96 0.12
C ALA A 112 -5.13 -9.90 -0.26
N LEU A 113 -5.51 -9.82 -1.54
CA LEU A 113 -6.56 -8.91 -2.00
C LEU A 113 -7.91 -9.27 -1.39
N GLN A 114 -8.25 -10.56 -1.29
CA GLN A 114 -9.50 -10.97 -0.64
C GLN A 114 -9.53 -10.53 0.82
N ARG A 115 -8.41 -10.64 1.55
CA ARG A 115 -8.29 -10.12 2.92
C ARG A 115 -8.52 -8.60 2.99
N VAL A 116 -8.01 -7.84 2.02
CA VAL A 116 -8.28 -6.39 1.92
C VAL A 116 -9.77 -6.12 1.66
N VAL A 117 -10.41 -6.88 0.77
CA VAL A 117 -11.84 -6.76 0.49
C VAL A 117 -12.66 -7.01 1.75
N ASP A 118 -12.37 -8.10 2.46
CA ASP A 118 -13.06 -8.46 3.71
C ASP A 118 -12.85 -7.37 4.78
N PHE A 119 -11.64 -6.80 4.86
CA PHE A 119 -11.33 -5.70 5.77
C PHE A 119 -12.09 -4.40 5.42
N VAL A 120 -12.17 -4.03 4.14
CA VAL A 120 -12.88 -2.83 3.67
C VAL A 120 -14.39 -2.98 3.90
N GLN A 121 -14.95 -4.15 3.59
CA GLN A 121 -16.37 -4.43 3.79
C GLN A 121 -16.75 -4.46 5.27
N SER A 122 -15.97 -5.14 6.11
CA SER A 122 -16.21 -5.17 7.57
C SER A 122 -16.06 -3.79 8.22
N SER A 123 -15.12 -2.96 7.74
CA SER A 123 -14.93 -1.60 8.23
C SER A 123 -16.08 -0.66 7.83
N SER A 124 -16.65 -0.84 6.63
CA SER A 124 -17.76 -0.01 6.13
C SER A 124 -19.07 -0.12 6.95
N MET A 125 -19.18 -1.11 7.84
CA MET A 125 -20.32 -1.33 8.74
C MET A 125 -20.23 -0.57 10.09
N GLY A 126 -19.20 0.24 10.33
CA GLY A 126 -19.15 1.02 11.60
C GLY A 126 -17.89 1.85 11.85
N LEU A 127 -16.80 1.63 11.12
CA LEU A 127 -15.64 2.52 11.12
C LEU A 127 -15.76 3.46 9.92
N VAL A 128 -15.71 4.77 10.14
CA VAL A 128 -15.63 5.75 9.03
C VAL A 128 -14.27 5.56 8.36
N PRO A 129 -14.18 4.91 7.19
CA PRO A 129 -12.92 4.47 6.60
C PRO A 129 -12.04 5.69 6.37
N GLY A 130 -10.97 5.78 7.17
CA GLY A 130 -10.07 6.92 7.24
C GLY A 130 -9.28 7.11 5.96
N LYS A 131 -8.38 8.11 5.97
CA LYS A 131 -7.34 8.23 4.93
C LYS A 131 -6.46 6.97 4.85
N ALA A 132 -6.37 6.21 5.94
CA ALA A 132 -5.61 4.98 6.05
C ALA A 132 -6.12 3.90 5.07
N VAL A 133 -7.44 3.68 5.01
CA VAL A 133 -8.07 2.70 4.11
C VAL A 133 -7.79 3.03 2.65
N ALA A 134 -7.83 4.31 2.26
CA ALA A 134 -7.47 4.72 0.91
C ALA A 134 -6.01 4.35 0.55
N GLY A 135 -5.10 4.46 1.51
CA GLY A 135 -3.70 4.07 1.34
C GLY A 135 -3.50 2.55 1.24
N LEU A 136 -4.23 1.78 2.05
CA LEU A 136 -4.24 0.32 1.94
C LEU A 136 -4.79 -0.14 0.60
N VAL A 137 -5.96 0.38 0.20
CA VAL A 137 -6.57 0.07 -1.10
C VAL A 137 -5.61 0.42 -2.23
N ARG A 138 -4.95 1.57 -2.14
CA ARG A 138 -3.91 1.97 -3.09
C ARG A 138 -2.76 0.98 -3.16
N ALA A 139 -2.27 0.48 -2.03
CA ALA A 139 -1.19 -0.50 -2.00
C ALA A 139 -1.60 -1.81 -2.69
N ALA A 140 -2.85 -2.25 -2.47
CA ALA A 140 -3.41 -3.46 -3.08
C ALA A 140 -3.85 -3.29 -4.54
N SER A 141 -3.93 -2.05 -5.02
CA SER A 141 -4.39 -1.71 -6.37
C SER A 141 -3.20 -1.60 -7.32
N GLY A 142 -3.13 -2.52 -8.26
CA GLY A 142 -2.11 -2.55 -9.31
C GLY A 142 -2.52 -3.55 -10.41
N PRO A 143 -3.08 -4.71 -10.04
CA PRO A 143 -3.74 -5.64 -10.96
C PRO A 143 -5.21 -5.31 -11.26
N GLU A 144 -5.70 -5.79 -12.41
CA GLU A 144 -7.10 -5.69 -12.87
C GLU A 144 -8.11 -6.30 -11.88
N LEU A 145 -7.69 -7.29 -11.10
CA LEU A 145 -8.53 -7.92 -10.10
C LEU A 145 -8.97 -6.94 -8.99
N ALA A 146 -8.14 -5.94 -8.65
CA ALA A 146 -8.52 -4.90 -7.70
C ALA A 146 -9.66 -4.01 -8.23
N ILE A 147 -9.72 -3.78 -9.56
CA ILE A 147 -10.84 -3.06 -10.17
C ILE A 147 -12.13 -3.84 -9.95
N GLN A 148 -12.13 -5.14 -10.25
CA GLN A 148 -13.32 -5.98 -10.11
C GLN A 148 -13.78 -6.11 -8.65
N LYS A 149 -12.84 -6.28 -7.71
CA LYS A 149 -13.15 -6.58 -6.31
C LYS A 149 -13.36 -5.36 -5.42
N LEU A 150 -12.78 -4.20 -5.77
CA LEU A 150 -12.83 -2.99 -4.95
C LEU A 150 -13.49 -1.82 -5.69
N LEU A 151 -13.05 -1.49 -6.91
CA LEU A 151 -13.56 -0.32 -7.63
C LEU A 151 -15.04 -0.48 -8.01
N LEU A 152 -15.41 -1.57 -8.66
CA LEU A 152 -16.78 -1.75 -9.15
C LEU A 152 -17.82 -1.77 -8.02
N PRO A 153 -17.61 -2.52 -6.90
CA PRO A 153 -18.55 -2.49 -5.78
C PRO A 153 -18.64 -1.11 -5.12
N ALA A 154 -17.51 -0.43 -4.89
CA ALA A 154 -17.52 0.89 -4.27
C ALA A 154 -18.19 1.95 -5.18
N ALA A 155 -17.91 1.92 -6.48
CA ALA A 155 -18.53 2.82 -7.45
C ALA A 155 -20.04 2.56 -7.59
N ALA A 156 -20.47 1.29 -7.56
CA ALA A 156 -21.89 0.94 -7.55
C ALA A 156 -22.59 1.47 -6.29
N ALA A 157 -21.98 1.35 -5.11
CA ALA A 157 -22.52 1.89 -3.86
C ALA A 157 -22.65 3.42 -3.86
N VAL A 158 -21.81 4.14 -4.63
CA VAL A 158 -21.92 5.60 -4.80
C VAL A 158 -23.05 5.98 -5.77
N VAL A 159 -23.18 5.27 -6.90
CA VAL A 159 -24.13 5.64 -7.97
C VAL A 159 -25.54 5.10 -7.69
N HIS A 160 -25.65 3.94 -7.06
CA HIS A 160 -26.89 3.25 -6.73
C HIS A 160 -26.94 2.94 -5.23
N PRO A 161 -27.06 3.97 -4.38
CA PRO A 161 -27.16 3.76 -2.95
C PRO A 161 -28.47 3.01 -2.62
N THR A 162 -28.36 1.89 -1.91
CA THR A 162 -29.51 1.08 -1.47
C THR A 162 -30.26 1.69 -0.29
N THR A 163 -29.61 2.58 0.45
CA THR A 163 -30.16 3.37 1.55
C THR A 163 -29.65 4.81 1.42
N THR A 164 -30.32 5.80 2.02
CA THR A 164 -29.82 7.18 2.09
C THR A 164 -28.48 7.19 2.84
N PRO A 165 -27.33 7.29 2.14
CA PRO A 165 -26.04 7.14 2.80
C PRO A 165 -25.75 8.43 3.56
N GLY A 166 -25.38 8.33 4.84
CA GLY A 166 -24.75 9.46 5.51
C GLY A 166 -23.45 9.84 4.79
N ASP A 167 -23.05 11.11 4.84
CA ASP A 167 -21.85 11.64 4.20
C ASP A 167 -20.58 10.83 4.52
N ALA A 168 -20.49 10.27 5.72
CA ALA A 168 -19.38 9.43 6.14
C ALA A 168 -19.27 8.12 5.33
N HIS A 169 -20.41 7.49 5.03
CA HIS A 169 -20.48 6.29 4.20
C HIS A 169 -20.24 6.61 2.72
N LEU A 170 -20.71 7.75 2.22
CA LEU A 170 -20.34 8.19 0.87
C LEU A 170 -18.83 8.44 0.74
N LEU A 171 -18.24 9.12 1.74
CA LEU A 171 -16.79 9.38 1.79
C LEU A 171 -15.97 8.10 1.83
N SER A 172 -16.48 7.03 2.45
CA SER A 172 -15.79 5.75 2.51
C SER A 172 -15.60 5.13 1.15
N HIS A 173 -16.69 5.03 0.38
CA HIS A 173 -16.67 4.44 -0.95
C HIS A 173 -15.86 5.29 -1.91
N LEU A 174 -15.98 6.62 -1.83
CA LEU A 174 -15.15 7.53 -2.64
C LEU A 174 -13.65 7.39 -2.33
N ARG A 175 -13.26 7.11 -1.09
CA ARG A 175 -11.86 6.84 -0.72
C ARG A 175 -11.34 5.53 -1.28
N VAL A 176 -12.18 4.50 -1.35
CA VAL A 176 -11.85 3.24 -2.03
C VAL A 176 -11.67 3.50 -3.53
N VAL A 177 -12.60 4.21 -4.17
CA VAL A 177 -12.50 4.60 -5.58
C VAL A 177 -11.19 5.37 -5.84
N ASP A 178 -10.88 6.39 -5.04
CA ASP A 178 -9.63 7.17 -5.15
C ASP A 178 -8.38 6.27 -5.04
N GLY A 179 -8.38 5.36 -4.06
CA GLY A 179 -7.28 4.42 -3.84
C GLY A 179 -7.01 3.54 -5.07
N VAL A 180 -8.06 2.98 -5.69
CA VAL A 180 -7.91 2.12 -6.87
C VAL A 180 -7.49 2.93 -8.10
N VAL A 181 -8.21 4.02 -8.39
CA VAL A 181 -7.96 4.86 -9.58
C VAL A 181 -6.53 5.41 -9.58
N GLN A 182 -5.98 5.77 -8.42
CA GLN A 182 -4.64 6.32 -8.35
C GLN A 182 -3.54 5.36 -8.84
N ARG A 183 -3.75 4.05 -8.82
CA ARG A 183 -2.72 3.06 -9.22
C ARG A 183 -3.12 2.19 -10.41
N ALA A 184 -4.39 2.18 -10.80
CA ALA A 184 -4.82 1.48 -12.00
C ALA A 184 -4.18 2.07 -13.26
N THR A 185 -3.89 1.19 -14.22
CA THR A 185 -3.43 1.57 -15.56
C THR A 185 -4.60 2.21 -16.34
N GLY A 186 -4.29 3.18 -17.20
CA GLY A 186 -5.30 3.85 -18.03
C GLY A 186 -6.12 2.87 -18.86
N THR A 187 -5.46 1.88 -19.47
CA THR A 187 -6.11 0.84 -20.29
C THR A 187 -7.17 0.04 -19.53
N SER A 188 -6.92 -0.29 -18.27
CA SER A 188 -7.89 -1.00 -17.43
C SER A 188 -8.99 -0.09 -16.88
N LEU A 189 -8.79 1.23 -16.84
CA LEU A 189 -9.81 2.21 -16.42
C LEU A 189 -10.76 2.65 -17.54
N VAL A 190 -10.29 2.70 -18.79
CA VAL A 190 -11.08 3.15 -19.96
C VAL A 190 -12.46 2.46 -20.06
N PRO A 191 -12.57 1.11 -19.92
CA PRO A 191 -13.87 0.42 -19.96
C PRO A 191 -14.86 0.90 -18.90
N HIS A 192 -14.38 1.48 -17.80
CA HIS A 192 -15.19 1.92 -16.68
C HIS A 192 -15.38 3.45 -16.63
N SER A 193 -15.00 4.16 -17.68
CA SER A 193 -15.07 5.63 -17.77
C SER A 193 -16.49 6.18 -17.55
N ALA A 194 -17.53 5.53 -18.09
CA ALA A 194 -18.92 5.94 -17.89
C ALA A 194 -19.34 5.85 -16.42
N LEU A 195 -18.92 4.79 -15.72
CA LEU A 195 -19.18 4.61 -14.29
C LEU A 195 -18.43 5.67 -13.46
N LEU A 196 -17.15 5.93 -13.78
CA LEU A 196 -16.36 6.97 -13.11
C LEU A 196 -16.95 8.36 -13.30
N ARG A 197 -17.47 8.69 -14.49
CA ARG A 197 -18.20 9.96 -14.72
C ARG A 197 -19.43 10.09 -13.82
N ARG A 198 -20.19 9.01 -13.62
CA ARG A 198 -21.35 9.02 -12.72
C ARG A 198 -20.92 9.21 -11.26
N VAL A 199 -19.87 8.51 -10.82
CA VAL A 199 -19.28 8.70 -9.47
C VAL A 199 -18.85 10.15 -9.26
N LEU A 200 -18.18 10.75 -10.24
CA LEU A 200 -17.73 12.14 -10.19
C LEU A 200 -18.91 13.10 -10.14
N ALA A 201 -19.95 12.89 -10.93
CA ALA A 201 -21.16 13.73 -10.91
C ALA A 201 -21.81 13.77 -9.51
N VAL A 202 -21.89 12.62 -8.83
CA VAL A 202 -22.38 12.53 -7.45
C VAL A 202 -21.46 13.28 -6.49
N ALA A 203 -20.14 13.12 -6.62
CA ALA A 203 -19.18 13.71 -5.68
C ALA A 203 -19.01 15.23 -5.84
N THR A 204 -18.95 15.75 -7.08
CA THR A 204 -18.67 17.17 -7.34
C THR A 204 -19.89 18.07 -7.13
N GLY A 205 -21.10 17.54 -7.28
CA GLY A 205 -22.35 18.25 -6.99
C GLY A 205 -22.80 18.18 -5.53
N HIS A 206 -22.01 17.55 -4.65
CA HIS A 206 -22.41 17.28 -3.28
C HIS A 206 -22.33 18.52 -2.38
N ARG A 207 -23.24 18.67 -1.42
CA ARG A 207 -23.25 19.82 -0.48
C ARG A 207 -22.07 19.82 0.50
N ASN A 208 -21.55 18.64 0.82
CA ASN A 208 -20.43 18.49 1.75
C ASN A 208 -19.07 18.78 1.06
N PRO A 209 -18.31 19.79 1.51
CA PRO A 209 -17.02 20.15 0.89
C PRO A 209 -15.97 19.04 0.97
N LYS A 210 -16.04 18.15 1.98
CA LYS A 210 -15.14 16.99 2.08
C LYS A 210 -15.39 16.00 0.95
N VAL A 211 -16.64 15.78 0.57
CA VAL A 211 -17.04 14.89 -0.53
C VAL A 211 -16.54 15.46 -1.86
N VAL A 212 -16.80 16.74 -2.10
CA VAL A 212 -16.33 17.46 -3.30
C VAL A 212 -14.81 17.37 -3.43
N LYS A 213 -14.06 17.59 -2.33
CA LYS A 213 -12.60 17.49 -2.32
C LYS A 213 -12.08 16.11 -2.72
N VAL A 214 -12.75 15.03 -2.30
CA VAL A 214 -12.38 13.67 -2.73
C VAL A 214 -12.76 13.45 -4.20
N GLY A 215 -13.92 13.94 -4.65
CA GLY A 215 -14.31 13.94 -6.06
C GLY A 215 -13.28 14.59 -6.97
N CYS A 216 -12.78 15.78 -6.60
CA CYS A 216 -11.71 16.46 -7.35
C CYS A 216 -10.40 15.68 -7.40
N LYS A 217 -10.06 14.92 -6.34
CA LYS A 217 -8.88 14.03 -6.34
C LYS A 217 -9.06 12.86 -7.30
N ILE A 218 -10.23 12.21 -7.26
CA ILE A 218 -10.56 11.12 -8.18
C ILE A 218 -10.48 11.63 -9.63
N LEU A 219 -11.04 12.82 -9.92
CA LEU A 219 -10.96 13.43 -11.24
C LEU A 219 -9.50 13.63 -11.67
N ARG A 220 -8.69 14.24 -10.80
CA ARG A 220 -7.26 14.44 -11.06
C ARG A 220 -6.54 13.13 -11.37
N HIS A 221 -6.69 12.12 -10.52
CA HIS A 221 -6.05 10.83 -10.71
C HIS A 221 -6.54 10.13 -11.98
N THR A 222 -7.84 10.21 -12.28
CA THR A 222 -8.41 9.66 -13.51
C THR A 222 -7.77 10.31 -14.74
N LEU A 223 -7.67 11.64 -14.76
CA LEU A 223 -7.02 12.36 -15.86
C LEU A 223 -5.56 11.96 -16.00
N THR A 224 -4.78 11.97 -14.91
CA THR A 224 -3.36 11.57 -14.92
C THR A 224 -3.12 10.13 -15.37
N ARG A 225 -4.12 9.24 -15.29
CA ARG A 225 -3.99 7.85 -15.76
C ARG A 225 -4.44 7.66 -17.21
N LEU A 226 -5.23 8.58 -17.75
CA LEU A 226 -5.74 8.52 -19.12
C LEU A 226 -4.94 9.40 -20.10
N THR A 227 -4.16 10.34 -19.58
CA THR A 227 -3.16 11.14 -20.32
C THR A 227 -1.78 10.52 -20.17
#